data_AF-A0A521SAL0-F1
#
_entry.id   AF-A0A521SAL0-F1
#
_cell.length_a   1.000
_cell.length_b   1.000
_cell.length_c   1.000
_cell.angle_alpha   90.00
_cell.angle_beta   90.00
_cell.angle_gamma   90.00
#
_symmetry.space_group_name_H-M   'P 1'
#
loop_
_entity.id
_entity.type
_entity.pdbx_description
1 polymer ?
#
loop_
_entity_poly.entity_id
_entity_poly.type
_entity_poly.pdbx_seq_one_letter_code
_entity_poly.pdbx_strand_id
1 'polypeptide(L)' 'IPVIMLTTSDRDEEAHKCYSFGANSFITKPVKFNEFTEKVRSLKLYWLLVNRPLKTDA' A
#
# COMPACT_ATOMS: atom_id res chain seq x y z
N ILE A 1 -3.44 -0.48 12.06
CA ILE A 1 -2.18 0.00 11.43
C ILE A 1 -2.25 -0.36 9.95
N PRO A 2 -2.04 0.56 8.99
CA PRO A 2 -2.12 0.22 7.57
C PRO A 2 -0.93 -0.66 7.15
N VAL A 3 -1.21 -1.73 6.43
CA VAL A 3 -0.22 -2.66 5.86
C VAL A 3 -0.22 -2.54 4.35
N ILE A 4 0.93 -2.18 3.78
CA ILE A 4 1.11 -1.98 2.33
C ILE A 4 2.15 -2.98 1.83
N MET A 5 1.78 -3.80 0.86
CA MET A 5 2.70 -4.71 0.20
C MET A 5 3.44 -3.99 -0.92
N LEU A 6 4.77 -4.05 -0.90
CA LEU A 6 5.64 -3.47 -1.92
C LEU A 6 6.52 -4.57 -2.51
N THR A 7 6.30 -4.95 -3.76
CA THR A 7 6.93 -6.12 -4.40
C THR A 7 7.30 -5.87 -5.86
N THR A 8 8.24 -6.61 -6.44
CA THR A 8 8.50 -6.55 -7.89
C THR A 8 7.46 -7.29 -8.72
N SER A 9 6.59 -8.09 -8.07
CA SER A 9 5.48 -8.77 -8.73
C SER A 9 4.37 -7.80 -9.12
N ASP A 10 3.76 -8.04 -10.27
CA ASP A 10 2.57 -7.37 -10.80
C ASP A 10 1.42 -8.37 -11.05
N ARG A 11 1.52 -9.58 -10.49
CA ARG A 11 0.51 -10.63 -10.66
C ARG A 11 -0.74 -10.35 -9.84
N ASP A 12 -1.88 -10.25 -10.50
CA ASP A 12 -3.18 -10.02 -9.86
C ASP A 12 -3.53 -11.07 -8.81
N GLU A 13 -3.17 -12.33 -9.03
CA GLU A 13 -3.41 -13.43 -8.08
C GLU A 13 -2.73 -13.18 -6.72
N GLU A 14 -1.50 -12.66 -6.76
CA GLU A 14 -0.74 -12.33 -5.55
C GLU A 14 -1.33 -11.11 -4.85
N ALA A 15 -1.79 -10.12 -5.62
CA ALA A 15 -2.49 -8.96 -5.08
C ALA A 15 -3.77 -9.37 -4.36
N HIS A 16 -4.62 -10.19 -4.99
CA HIS A 16 -5.86 -10.71 -4.39
C HIS A 16 -5.58 -11.46 -3.09
N LYS A 17 -4.55 -12.31 -3.08
CA LYS A 17 -4.14 -13.05 -1.88
C LYS A 17 -3.67 -12.13 -0.75
N CYS A 18 -2.96 -11.05 -1.05
CA CYS A 18 -2.58 -10.07 -0.02
C CYS A 18 -3.79 -9.34 0.56
N TYR A 19 -4.73 -8.93 -0.30
CA TYR A 19 -5.96 -8.28 0.15
C TYR A 19 -6.81 -9.20 1.01
N SER A 20 -6.92 -10.50 0.68
CA SER A 20 -7.66 -11.46 1.50
C SER A 20 -7.03 -11.72 2.87
N PHE A 21 -5.73 -11.50 3.03
CA PHE A 21 -5.03 -11.52 4.33
C PHE A 21 -5.06 -10.18 5.08
N GLY A 22 -5.78 -9.17 4.58
CA GLY A 22 -5.99 -7.91 5.28
C GLY A 22 -4.97 -6.81 4.96
N ALA A 23 -4.17 -6.96 3.90
CA ALA A 23 -3.40 -5.83 3.39
C ALA A 23 -4.33 -4.71 2.92
N ASN A 24 -3.92 -3.45 3.14
CA ASN A 24 -4.69 -2.29 2.69
C ASN A 24 -4.35 -1.88 1.25
N SER A 25 -3.18 -2.27 0.76
CA SER A 25 -2.70 -1.92 -0.58
C SER A 25 -1.61 -2.87 -1.08
N PHE A 26 -1.54 -3.04 -2.39
CA PHE A 26 -0.51 -3.79 -3.11
C PHE A 26 0.12 -2.91 -4.18
N ILE A 27 1.43 -2.76 -4.15
CA ILE A 27 2.17 -1.82 -5.00
C ILE A 27 3.35 -2.53 -5.63
N THR A 28 3.40 -2.52 -6.95
CA THR A 28 4.59 -2.93 -7.69
C THR A 28 5.70 -1.90 -7.49
N LYS A 29 6.89 -2.36 -7.09
CA LYS A 29 8.10 -1.57 -6.87
C LYS A 29 8.42 -0.79 -8.14
N PRO A 30 8.36 0.55 -8.10
CA PRO A 30 8.77 1.36 -9.24
C PRO A 30 10.23 1.11 -9.52
N VAL A 31 10.56 0.90 -10.80
CA VAL A 31 11.93 0.63 -11.23
C VAL A 31 12.81 1.88 -11.06
N LYS A 32 12.24 3.06 -11.27
CA LYS A 32 12.96 4.33 -11.14
C LYS A 32 12.80 4.91 -9.73
N PHE A 33 13.93 5.29 -9.14
CA PHE A 33 13.99 5.86 -7.80
C PHE A 33 13.15 7.14 -7.63
N ASN A 34 13.12 8.01 -8.65
CA ASN A 34 12.30 9.23 -8.60
C ASN A 34 10.81 8.90 -8.56
N GLU A 35 10.35 7.95 -9.39
CA GLU A 35 8.95 7.48 -9.38
C GLU A 35 8.59 6.83 -8.04
N PHE A 36 9.54 6.07 -7.45
CA PHE A 36 9.38 5.51 -6.11
C PHE A 36 9.18 6.60 -5.05
N THR A 37 10.05 7.62 -5.04
CA THR A 37 10.02 8.69 -4.04
C THR A 37 8.71 9.47 -4.09
N GLU A 38 8.23 9.82 -5.29
CA GLU A 38 6.96 10.53 -5.47
C GLU A 38 5.74 9.69 -5.04
N LYS A 39 5.72 8.39 -5.39
CA LYS A 39 4.64 7.49 -4.95
C LYS A 39 4.62 7.30 -3.44
N VAL A 40 5.77 7.09 -2.81
CA VAL A 40 5.88 6.96 -1.34
C VAL A 40 5.44 8.24 -0.65
N ARG A 41 5.82 9.42 -1.17
CA ARG A 41 5.38 10.71 -0.64
C ARG A 41 3.86 10.86 -0.69
N SER A 42 3.25 10.50 -1.82
CA SER A 42 1.80 10.57 -2.02
C SER A 42 1.06 9.61 -1.07
N LEU A 43 1.53 8.37 -0.92
CA LEU A 43 0.98 7.41 0.02
C LEU A 43 1.05 7.92 1.46
N LYS A 44 2.20 8.43 1.87
CA LYS A 44 2.39 8.99 3.21
C LYS A 44 1.37 10.10 3.50
N LEU A 45 1.17 11.03 2.56
CA LEU A 45 0.21 12.12 2.73
C LEU A 45 -1.22 11.61 2.85
N TYR A 46 -1.63 10.67 1.98
CA TYR A 46 -2.96 10.06 2.06
C TYR A 46 -3.20 9.40 3.42
N TRP A 47 -2.30 8.53 3.87
CA TRP A 47 -2.52 7.76 5.10
C TRP A 47 -2.51 8.61 6.38
N LEU A 48 -1.77 9.73 6.39
CA LEU A 48 -1.66 10.61 7.55
C LEU A 48 -2.74 11.69 7.60
N LEU A 49 -3.13 12.23 6.44
CA LEU A 49 -3.99 13.42 6.38
C LEU A 49 -5.43 13.11 5.95
N VAL A 50 -5.64 12.03 5.21
CA VAL A 50 -6.92 11.72 4.57
C VAL A 50 -7.53 10.45 5.14
N ASN A 51 -6.75 9.38 5.28
CA ASN A 51 -7.27 8.11 5.73
C ASN A 51 -7.82 8.19 7.15
N ARG A 52 -9.05 7.72 7.33
CA ARG A 52 -9.66 7.50 8.63
C ARG A 52 -9.59 6.01 8.94
N PRO A 53 -8.63 5.53 9.75
CA PRO A 53 -8.60 4.13 10.11
C PRO A 53 -9.88 3.78 10.87
N LEU A 54 -10.45 2.60 10.57
CA LEU A 54 -11.51 2.03 11.38
C LEU A 54 -11.00 1.97 12.82
N LYS A 55 -11.70 2.63 13.74
CA LYS A 55 -11.53 2.37 15.16
C LYS A 55 -12.17 1.01 15.39
N THR A 56 -11.35 -0.02 15.46
CA THR A 56 -11.78 -1.25 16.11
C THR A 56 -11.71 -0.96 17.60
N ASP A 57 -12.88 -0.86 18.22
CA ASP A 57 -12.95 -0.90 19.68
C ASP A 57 -12.42 -2.29 20.08
N ALA A 58 -11.24 -2.30 20.71
CA ALA A 58 -10.66 -3.50 21.30
C ALA A 58 -11.36 -3.78 22.63
#